data_AF-A0A3G9G4K2-F1
#
_entry.id   AF-A0A3G9G4K2-F1
#
_cell.length_a   1.000
_cell.length_b   1.000
_cell.length_c   1.000
_cell.angle_alpha   90.00
_cell.angle_beta   90.00
_cell.angle_gamma   90.00
#
_symmetry.space_group_name_H-M   'P 1'
#
loop_
_entity.id
_entity.type
_entity.pdbx_description
1 polymer ?
#
loop_
_entity_poly.entity_id
_entity_poly.type
_entity_poly.pdbx_seq_one_letter_code
_entity_poly.pdbx_strand_id
1 'polypeptide(L)' 'MRTTVTIDDALFEQAVQLADPGMDRADIFREAMKTFVRIQAARRLAALGGAAPDMTGIPRRRED' A
#
# COMPACT_ATOMS: atom_id res chain seq x y z
N MET A 1 22.34 0.82 5.55
CA MET A 1 22.06 1.04 6.99
C MET A 1 21.61 -0.28 7.58
N ARG A 2 22.15 -0.67 8.74
CA ARG A 2 21.71 -1.88 9.47
C ARG A 2 20.91 -1.43 10.68
N THR A 3 19.69 -1.93 10.80
CA THR A 3 18.76 -1.55 11.88
C THR A 3 18.11 -2.82 12.42
N THR A 4 17.97 -2.90 13.74
CA THR A 4 17.21 -3.97 14.41
C THR A 4 15.86 -3.40 14.81
N VAL A 5 14.79 -4.12 14.50
CA VAL A 5 13.42 -3.73 14.84
C VAL A 5 12.71 -4.90 15.50
N THR A 6 11.81 -4.60 16.43
CA THR A 6 10.92 -5.59 17.04
C THR A 6 9.62 -5.60 16.25
N ILE A 7 9.15 -6.78 15.85
CA ILE A 7 7.91 -6.98 15.11
C ILE A 7 7.11 -8.10 15.79
N ASP A 8 5.80 -8.07 15.63
CA ASP A 8 4.92 -9.16 16.03
C ASP A 8 5.23 -10.42 15.19
N ASP A 9 5.42 -11.56 15.87
CA ASP A 9 5.79 -12.81 15.23
C ASP A 9 4.67 -13.35 14.33
N ALA A 10 3.40 -13.22 14.74
CA ALA A 10 2.26 -13.69 13.94
C ALA A 10 2.10 -12.85 12.67
N LEU A 11 2.37 -11.55 12.73
CA LEU A 11 2.41 -10.69 11.55
C LEU A 11 3.55 -11.08 10.60
N PHE A 12 4.74 -11.36 11.16
CA PHE A 12 5.90 -11.75 10.36
C PHE A 12 5.69 -13.11 9.68
N GLU A 13 5.10 -14.08 10.39
CA GLU A 13 4.77 -15.39 9.81
C GLU A 13 3.77 -15.28 8.65
N GLN A 14 2.74 -14.44 8.78
CA GLN A 14 1.79 -14.19 7.68
C GLN A 14 2.51 -13.60 6.46
N ALA A 15 3.44 -12.68 6.68
CA ALA A 15 4.21 -12.09 5.59
C ALA A 15 5.09 -13.15 4.89
N VAL A 16 5.71 -14.07 5.65
CA VAL A 16 6.51 -15.17 5.09
C VAL A 16 5.65 -16.17 4.30
N GLN A 17 4.44 -16.48 4.77
CA GLN A 17 3.52 -17.38 4.06
C GLN A 17 3.07 -16.82 2.70
N LEU A 18 3.00 -15.50 2.59
CA LEU A 18 2.61 -14.79 1.36
C LEU A 18 3.80 -14.39 0.48
N ALA A 19 5.03 -14.56 0.97
CA ALA A 19 6.23 -14.16 0.24
C ALA A 19 6.49 -15.07 -0.96
N ASP A 20 7.03 -14.49 -2.02
CA ASP A 20 7.40 -15.25 -3.21
C ASP A 20 8.53 -16.25 -2.91
N PRO A 21 8.59 -17.38 -3.64
CA PRO A 21 9.67 -18.35 -3.49
C PRO A 21 11.05 -17.70 -3.63
N GLY A 22 11.91 -17.87 -2.62
CA GLY A 22 13.27 -17.34 -2.61
C GLY A 22 13.41 -15.92 -2.06
N MET A 23 12.32 -15.28 -1.64
CA MET A 23 12.38 -13.98 -0.97
C MET A 23 12.97 -14.14 0.44
N ASP A 24 13.99 -13.36 0.76
CA ASP A 24 14.59 -13.38 2.09
C ASP A 24 13.85 -12.44 3.08
N ARG A 25 14.22 -12.50 4.37
CA ARG A 25 13.57 -11.65 5.38
C ARG A 25 13.77 -10.16 5.09
N ALA A 26 14.93 -9.76 4.57
CA ALA A 26 15.24 -8.36 4.30
C ALA A 26 14.42 -7.83 3.11
N ASP A 27 14.13 -8.68 2.13
CA ASP A 27 13.29 -8.35 0.99
C ASP A 27 11.84 -8.11 1.41
N ILE A 28 11.29 -8.94 2.30
CA ILE A 28 9.96 -8.71 2.90
C ILE A 28 9.90 -7.33 3.57
N PHE A 29 10.90 -6.99 4.39
CA PHE A 29 10.96 -5.66 5.03
C PHE A 29 11.09 -4.53 4.01
N ARG A 30 11.91 -4.70 2.97
CA ARG A 30 12.07 -3.70 1.92
C ARG A 30 10.76 -3.44 1.19
N GLU A 31 10.01 -4.49 0.89
CA GLU A 31 8.73 -4.39 0.20
C GLU A 31 7.63 -3.78 1.08
N ALA A 32 7.62 -4.11 2.39
CA ALA A 32 6.76 -3.46 3.36
C ALA A 32 7.00 -1.95 3.41
N MET A 33 8.27 -1.51 3.42
CA MET A 33 8.61 -0.09 3.42
C MET A 33 8.20 0.62 2.12
N LYS A 34 8.41 0.00 0.95
CA LYS A 34 7.94 0.56 -0.33
C LYS A 34 6.43 0.71 -0.35
N THR A 35 5.72 -0.33 0.10
CA THR A 35 4.25 -0.33 0.18
C THR A 35 3.75 0.76 1.12
N PHE A 36 4.37 0.92 2.29
CA PHE A 36 4.03 2.00 3.21
C PHE A 36 4.16 3.38 2.56
N VAL A 37 5.29 3.66 1.90
CA VAL A 37 5.49 4.93 1.19
C VAL A 37 4.43 5.14 0.12
N ARG A 38 4.12 4.11 -0.66
CA ARG A 38 3.09 4.17 -1.71
C ARG A 38 1.71 4.51 -1.14
N ILE A 39 1.32 3.87 -0.05
CA ILE A 39 0.02 4.12 0.62
C ILE A 39 -0.04 5.53 1.18
N GLN A 40 1.01 6.01 1.87
CA GLN A 40 1.01 7.36 2.43
C GLN A 40 1.00 8.44 1.34
N ALA A 41 1.75 8.23 0.25
CA ALA A 41 1.73 9.11 -0.91
C ALA A 41 0.31 9.17 -1.53
N ALA A 42 -0.34 8.02 -1.72
CA ALA A 42 -1.70 7.96 -2.24
C ALA A 42 -2.71 8.67 -1.31
N ARG A 43 -2.62 8.46 0.01
CA ARG A 43 -3.46 9.16 0.99
C ARG A 43 -3.27 10.67 0.93
N ARG A 44 -2.02 11.14 0.82
CA ARG A 44 -1.72 12.57 0.70
C ARG A 44 -2.28 13.15 -0.59
N LEU A 45 -2.16 12.45 -1.71
CA LEU A 45 -2.75 12.86 -2.98
C LEU A 45 -4.28 12.92 -2.92
N ALA A 46 -4.92 11.92 -2.32
CA ALA A 46 -6.37 11.92 -2.14
C ALA A 46 -6.84 13.09 -1.26
N ALA A 47 -6.10 13.43 -0.22
CA ALA A 47 -6.40 14.56 0.66
C ALA A 47 -6.29 15.93 -0.04
N LEU A 48 -5.59 16.02 -1.19
CA LEU A 48 -5.56 17.24 -2.00
C LEU A 48 -6.84 17.47 -2.81
N GLY A 49 -7.83 16.56 -2.74
CA GLY A 49 -9.16 16.75 -3.32
C GLY A 49 -9.29 16.39 -4.81
N GLY A 50 -8.23 15.88 -5.43
CA GLY A 50 -8.21 15.60 -6.88
C GLY A 50 -8.28 16.88 -7.72
N ALA A 51 -8.35 16.75 -9.05
CA ALA A 51 -8.36 17.92 -9.93
C ALA A 51 -9.70 18.68 -9.93
N ALA A 52 -10.81 18.03 -9.57
CA ALA A 52 -12.15 18.60 -9.64
C ALA A 52 -13.06 18.06 -8.49
N PRO A 53 -12.83 18.47 -7.23
CA PRO A 53 -13.59 18.00 -6.06
C PRO A 53 -15.09 18.32 -6.15
N ASP A 54 -15.45 19.40 -6.83
CA ASP A 54 -16.84 19.86 -7.01
C ASP A 54 -17.46 19.42 -8.34
N MET A 55 -16.85 18.47 -9.06
CA MET A 55 -17.37 18.00 -10.35
C MET A 55 -18.74 17.34 -10.17
N THR A 56 -19.74 17.86 -10.87
CA THR A 56 -21.09 17.28 -10.89
C THR A 56 -21.08 15.87 -11.47
N GLY A 57 -21.86 14.97 -10.87
CA GLY A 57 -21.96 13.58 -11.32
C GLY A 57 -22.46 13.49 -12.77
N ILE A 58 -21.72 12.79 -13.63
CA ILE A 58 -22.09 12.57 -15.03
C ILE A 58 -23.17 11.46 -15.08
N PRO A 59 -24.33 11.70 -15.72
CA PRO A 59 -25.37 10.68 -15.86
C PRO A 59 -24.83 9.42 -16.55
N ARG A 60 -25.04 8.24 -15.95
CA ARG A 60 -24.73 6.97 -16.62
C ARG A 60 -25.81 6.74 -17.68
N ARG A 61 -25.42 6.68 -18.96
CA ARG A 61 -26.32 6.25 -20.04
C ARG A 61 -26.69 4.78 -19.77
N ARG A 62 -27.90 4.53 -19.30
CA ARG A 62 -28.54 3.21 -19.43
C ARG A 62 -29.22 3.22 -20.80
N GLU A 63 -28.90 2.23 -21.63
CA GLU A 63 -29.73 1.92 -22.79
C GLU A 63 -31.03 1.32 -22.27
N ASP A 64 -32.16 1.81 -22.76
CA ASP A 64 -33.49 1.25 -22.49
C ASP A 64 -33.70 -0.06 -23.25
#